data_AF-A0A7G9Z5V1-F1
#
_entry.id   AF-A0A7G9Z5V1-F1
#
_cell.length_a   1.000
_cell.length_b   1.000
_cell.length_c   1.000
_cell.angle_alpha   90.00
_cell.angle_beta   90.00
_cell.angle_gamma   90.00
#
_symmetry.space_group_name_H-M   'P 1'
#
loop_
_entity.id
_entity.type
_entity.pdbx_description
1 polymer ?
#
loop_
_entity_poly.entity_id
_entity_poly.type
_entity_poly.pdbx_seq_one_letter_code
_entity_poly.pdbx_strand_id
1 'polypeptide(L)' 'MVATKRIPVSREIWEELSSLKVPGQTFDELIEVMIEKEKKLRLHRDMKRIEETAEFVEI' A
#
# COMPACT_ATOMS: atom_id res chain seq x y z
N MET A 1 -9.06 15.59 12.81
CA MET A 1 -7.72 15.70 13.41
C MET A 1 -6.80 16.31 12.36
N VAL A 2 -5.97 17.31 12.69
CA VAL A 2 -4.95 17.80 11.77
C VAL A 2 -3.77 16.84 11.81
N ALA A 3 -3.34 16.33 10.66
CA ALA A 3 -2.16 15.47 10.59
C ALA A 3 -0.90 16.27 10.93
N THR A 4 -0.20 15.87 12.00
CA THR A 4 0.98 16.59 12.52
C THR A 4 2.31 15.92 12.17
N LYS A 5 2.27 14.67 11.70
CA LYS A 5 3.48 13.93 11.32
C LYS A 5 3.85 14.24 9.86
N ARG A 6 5.15 14.41 9.60
CA ARG A 6 5.68 14.66 8.25
C ARG A 6 6.57 13.51 7.81
N ILE A 7 6.43 13.11 6.55
CA ILE A 7 7.29 12.13 5.89
C ILE A 7 8.11 12.89 4.84
N PRO A 8 9.43 13.07 5.04
CA PRO A 8 10.26 13.67 4.01
C PRO A 8 10.40 12.69 2.84
N VAL A 9 10.23 13.19 1.62
CA VAL A 9 10.42 12.45 0.37
C VAL A 9 11.26 13.30 -0.58
N SER A 10 11.87 12.67 -1.60
CA SER A 10 12.55 13.43 -2.65
C SER A 10 11.52 14.22 -3.49
N ARG A 11 12.00 15.21 -4.26
CA ARG A 11 11.11 16.01 -5.12
C ARG A 11 10.45 15.13 -6.17
N GLU A 12 11.20 14.22 -6.75
CA GLU A 12 10.74 13.31 -7.81
C GLU A 12 9.59 12.45 -7.28
N ILE A 13 9.75 11.85 -6.10
CA ILE A 13 8.69 11.07 -5.45
C ILE A 13 7.49 11.93 -5.08
N TRP A 14 7.70 13.18 -4.66
CA TRP A 14 6.62 14.10 -4.35
C TRP A 14 5.78 14.43 -5.60
N GLU A 15 6.43 14.66 -6.74
CA GLU A 15 5.78 14.91 -8.02
C GLU A 15 4.98 13.69 -8.49
N GLU A 16 5.56 12.49 -8.39
CA GLU A 16 4.86 11.24 -8.68
C GLU A 16 3.63 11.05 -7.77
N LEU A 17 3.77 11.21 -6.46
CA LEU A 17 2.65 11.15 -5.52
C LEU A 17 1.56 12.18 -5.84
N SER A 18 1.96 13.39 -6.23
CA SER A 18 1.02 14.43 -6.63
C SER A 18 0.27 14.07 -7.91
N SER A 19 0.92 13.38 -8.85
CA SER A 19 0.30 12.92 -10.10
C SER A 19 -0.76 11.83 -9.87
N LEU A 20 -0.63 11.05 -8.79
CA LEU A 20 -1.56 9.98 -8.43
C LEU A 20 -2.84 10.47 -7.74
N LYS A 21 -2.88 11.74 -7.31
CA LYS A 21 -4.05 12.30 -6.65
C LYS A 21 -5.24 12.46 -7.59
N VAL A 22 -6.44 12.24 -7.05
CA VAL A 22 -7.70 12.65 -7.71
C VAL A 22 -8.16 14.04 -7.21
N PRO A 23 -9.02 14.74 -7.97
CA PRO A 23 -9.54 16.05 -7.56
C PRO A 23 -10.19 16.00 -6.16
N GLY A 24 -9.81 16.94 -5.29
CA GLY A 24 -10.33 17.03 -3.93
C GLY A 24 -9.65 16.11 -2.91
N GLN A 25 -8.75 15.23 -3.33
CA GLN A 25 -8.07 14.28 -2.44
C GLN A 25 -6.87 14.89 -1.70
N THR A 26 -6.76 14.60 -0.42
CA THR A 26 -5.59 14.90 0.42
C THR A 26 -4.48 13.86 0.23
N PHE A 27 -3.25 14.16 0.68
CA PHE A 27 -2.18 13.15 0.63
C PHE A 27 -2.43 12.01 1.62
N ASP A 28 -3.05 12.30 2.76
CA ASP A 28 -3.43 11.29 3.75
C ASP A 28 -4.39 10.26 3.15
N GLU A 29 -5.44 10.71 2.45
CA GLU A 29 -6.39 9.81 1.78
C GLU A 29 -5.72 8.99 0.67
N LEU A 30 -4.78 9.58 -0.08
CA LEU A 30 -4.02 8.85 -1.09
C LEU A 30 -3.16 7.75 -0.43
N ILE A 31 -2.45 8.10 0.63
CA ILE A 31 -1.59 7.16 1.37
C ILE A 31 -2.42 6.05 2.01
N GLU A 32 -3.60 6.34 2.55
CA GLU A 32 -4.52 5.33 3.08
C GLU A 32 -4.90 4.29 2.02
N VAL A 33 -5.27 4.74 0.82
CA VAL A 33 -5.57 3.85 -0.31
C VAL A 33 -4.35 3.02 -0.72
N MET A 34 -3.16 3.62 -0.73
CA MET A 34 -1.92 2.90 -1.06
C MET A 34 -1.56 1.84 -0.01
N ILE A 35 -1.73 2.14 1.28
CA ILE A 35 -1.52 1.19 2.38
C ILE A 35 -2.44 -0.01 2.22
N GLU A 36 -3.72 0.21 1.91
CA GLU A 36 -4.68 -0.87 1.74
C GLU A 36 -4.33 -1.76 0.54
N LYS A 37 -3.88 -1.16 -0.57
CA LYS A 37 -3.38 -1.92 -1.73
C LYS A 37 -2.17 -2.78 -1.37
N GLU A 38 -1.17 -2.23 -0.67
CA GLU A 38 0.03 -2.98 -0.28
C GLU A 38 -0.29 -4.15 0.68
N LYS A 39 -1.21 -3.95 1.63
CA LYS A 39 -1.69 -5.04 2.50
C LYS A 39 -2.30 -6.18 1.70
N LYS A 40 -3.17 -5.87 0.75
CA LYS A 40 -3.80 -6.87 -0.13
C LYS A 40 -2.77 -7.61 -0.98
N LEU A 41 -1.78 -6.89 -1.53
CA LEU A 41 -0.69 -7.49 -2.31
C LEU A 41 0.19 -8.41 -1.46
N ARG A 42 0.47 -8.04 -0.21
CA ARG A 42 1.20 -8.91 0.73
C ARG A 42 0.42 -10.17 1.05
N LEU A 43 -0.86 -10.02 1.42
CA LEU A 43 -1.72 -11.16 1.71
C LEU A 43 -1.77 -12.15 0.52
N HIS A 44 -1.94 -11.63 -0.70
CA HIS A 44 -1.96 -12.47 -1.90
C HIS A 44 -0.62 -13.19 -2.15
N ARG A 45 0.51 -12.51 -1.92
CA ARG A 45 1.84 -13.12 -2.01
C ARG A 45 2.03 -14.21 -0.96
N ASP A 46 1.58 -13.97 0.27
CA ASP A 46 1.69 -14.93 1.36
C ASP A 46 0.83 -16.16 1.09
N MET A 47 -0.40 -15.98 0.58
CA MET A 47 -1.27 -17.10 0.17
C MET A 47 -0.61 -17.96 -0.91
N LYS A 48 -0.10 -17.34 -1.99
CA LYS A 48 0.62 -18.06 -3.04
C LYS A 48 1.81 -18.83 -2.50
N ARG A 49 2.59 -18.21 -1.61
CA ARG A 49 3.73 -18.87 -0.98
C ARG A 49 3.29 -20.10 -0.18
N ILE A 50 2.20 -20.01 0.56
CA ILE A 50 1.64 -21.13 1.32
C ILE A 50 1.17 -22.23 0.35
N GLU A 51 0.44 -21.90 -0.71
CA GLU A 51 0.00 -22.89 -1.71
C GLU A 51 1.19 -23.62 -2.37
N GLU A 52 2.27 -22.91 -2.67
CA GLU A 52 3.47 -23.48 -3.30
C GLU A 52 4.35 -24.30 -2.33
N THR A 53 4.24 -24.06 -1.02
CA THR A 53 5.10 -24.70 0.01
C THR A 53 4.36 -25.64 0.96
N ALA A 54 3.03 -25.69 0.88
CA ALA A 54 2.24 -26.59 1.70
C ALA A 54 2.37 -28.03 1.16
N GLU A 55 2.97 -28.90 1.97
CA GLU A 55 2.72 -30.33 1.91
C GLU A 55 1.27 -30.55 2.40
N PHE A 56 0.35 -30.70 1.46
CA PHE A 56 -1.03 -31.06 1.78
C PHE A 56 -1.03 -32.49 2.36
N VAL A 57 -1.38 -32.62 3.64
CA VAL A 57 -1.65 -33.93 4.26
C VAL A 57 -3.17 -34.15 4.20
N GLU A 58 -3.60 -35.16 3.44
CA GLU A 58 -4.99 -35.62 3.46
C GLU A 58 -5.34 -36.14 4.87
N ILE A 59 -6.47 -35.70 5.42
CA ILE A 59 -7.03 -36.15 6.71
C ILE A 59 -8.10 -37.22 6.45
#